data_AF-V9F6S7-F1
#
_entry.id   AF-V9F6S7-F1
#
_cell.length_a   1.000
_cell.length_b   1.000
_cell.length_c   1.000
_cell.angle_alpha   90.00
_cell.angle_beta   90.00
_cell.angle_gamma   90.00
#
_symmetry.space_group_name_H-M   'P 1'
#
loop_
_entity.id
_entity.type
_entity.pdbx_description
1 polymer ?
#
loop_
_entity_poly.entity_id
_entity_poly.type
_entity_poly.pdbx_seq_one_letter_code
_entity_poly.pdbx_strand_id
1 'polypeptide(L)'
;MAGNCTTLAKDSEGGISEGFWGDICALIGAIMYGVYTTAIRKYLPDDAGMSVSLFFGFVGLFSLIVLSIFCIVFNYTGVESLQGLTWEIVGLLFVQGLLNNVLADYLWAVAIMYTSTTTATIGLSLTVPMAIFSDWIVNDIKPGYITFISSALVLGGFVVLAVTTRKEQLSAGKEQDASNTEIPSPKSPATQYRMSKE
;
A
#
# COMPACT_ATOMS: atom_id res chain seq x y z
N MET A 1 10.85 9.63 -2.10
CA MET A 1 10.36 10.25 -0.83
C MET A 1 10.78 11.71 -0.64
N ALA A 2 11.96 12.16 -1.11
CA ALA A 2 12.40 13.57 -0.96
C ALA A 2 11.42 14.64 -1.51
N GLY A 3 10.70 14.35 -2.60
CA GLY A 3 9.73 15.29 -3.17
C GLY A 3 8.47 15.54 -2.34
N ASN A 4 8.11 14.62 -1.43
CA ASN A 4 6.99 14.84 -0.50
C ASN A 4 7.39 15.71 0.69
N CYS A 5 8.67 15.65 1.09
CA CYS A 5 9.19 16.43 2.22
C CYS A 5 9.05 17.94 1.98
N THR A 6 9.19 18.42 0.75
CA THR A 6 9.05 19.85 0.42
C THR A 6 7.61 20.34 0.47
N THR A 7 6.63 19.49 0.20
CA THR A 7 5.20 19.81 0.38
C THR A 7 4.84 19.81 1.87
N LEU A 8 5.26 18.77 2.61
CA LEU A 8 4.98 18.63 4.04
C LEU A 8 5.68 19.70 4.89
N ALA A 9 6.92 20.07 4.56
CA ALA A 9 7.67 21.12 5.25
C ALA A 9 7.04 22.51 5.05
N LYS A 10 6.24 22.69 4.00
CA LYS A 10 5.50 23.93 3.77
C LYS A 10 4.22 24.04 4.60
N ASP A 11 3.62 22.91 4.98
CA ASP A 11 2.44 22.87 5.87
C ASP A 11 2.82 22.91 7.36
N SER A 12 4.08 22.63 7.70
CA SER A 12 4.56 22.53 9.09
C SER A 12 5.17 23.84 9.61
N GLU A 13 4.41 24.93 9.59
CA GLU A 13 4.76 26.21 10.26
C GLU A 13 4.30 26.26 11.75
N GLY A 14 3.90 25.13 12.33
CA GLY A 14 3.47 24.99 13.74
C GLY A 14 4.59 24.48 14.67
N GLY A 15 4.74 25.10 15.85
CA GLY A 15 5.89 24.95 16.75
C GLY A 15 6.20 23.53 17.28
N ILE A 16 7.50 23.29 17.48
CA ILE A 16 8.17 22.02 17.89
C ILE A 16 7.58 21.38 19.18
N SER A 17 6.90 22.15 20.03
CA SER A 17 6.41 21.68 21.34
C SER A 17 5.09 20.90 21.29
N GLU A 18 4.25 21.10 20.27
CA GLU A 18 2.95 20.39 20.18
C GLU A 18 3.05 19.09 19.36
N GLY A 19 4.17 18.90 18.65
CA GLY A 19 4.40 17.74 17.78
C GLY A 19 4.91 16.48 18.49
N PHE A 20 5.45 16.58 19.72
CA PHE A 20 6.17 15.46 20.34
C PHE A 20 5.31 14.20 20.53
N TRP A 21 4.06 14.36 20.99
CA TRP A 21 3.15 13.21 21.15
C TRP A 21 2.69 12.67 19.79
N GLY A 22 2.55 13.55 18.80
CA GLY A 22 2.28 13.19 17.41
C GLY A 22 3.42 12.39 16.80
N ASP A 23 4.67 12.82 17.00
CA ASP A 23 5.87 12.15 16.50
C ASP A 23 6.04 10.76 17.11
N ILE A 24 5.80 10.61 18.41
CA ILE A 24 5.79 9.30 19.08
C ILE A 24 4.70 8.40 18.49
N CYS A 25 3.48 8.91 18.35
CA CYS A 25 2.38 8.16 17.73
C CYS A 25 2.70 7.75 16.28
N ALA A 26 3.33 8.65 15.50
CA ALA A 26 3.74 8.38 14.13
C ALA A 26 4.83 7.30 14.06
N LEU A 27 5.82 7.34 14.97
CA LEU A 27 6.86 6.31 15.08
C LEU A 27 6.28 4.95 15.45
N ILE A 28 5.38 4.91 16.43
CA ILE A 28 4.70 3.66 16.82
C ILE A 28 3.90 3.11 15.64
N GLY A 29 3.14 3.97 14.93
CA GLY A 29 2.38 3.60 13.74
C GLY A 29 3.27 3.04 12.63
N ALA A 30 4.41 3.67 12.36
CA ALA A 30 5.37 3.21 11.35
C ALA A 30 5.95 1.83 11.70
N ILE A 31 6.29 1.58 12.97
CA ILE A 31 6.77 0.28 13.44
C ILE A 31 5.67 -0.77 13.31
N MET A 32 4.45 -0.48 13.79
CA MET A 32 3.31 -1.41 13.70
C MET A 32 2.97 -1.75 12.26
N TYR A 33 2.99 -0.77 11.35
CA TYR A 33 2.75 -0.99 9.93
C TYR A 33 3.86 -1.84 9.29
N GLY A 34 5.13 -1.59 9.61
CA GLY A 34 6.24 -2.43 9.17
C GLY A 34 6.09 -3.88 9.62
N VAL A 35 5.71 -4.10 10.88
CA VAL A 35 5.43 -5.44 11.42
C VAL A 35 4.25 -6.10 10.72
N TYR A 36 3.13 -5.37 10.54
CA TYR A 36 1.93 -5.86 9.87
C TYR A 36 2.21 -6.31 8.43
N THR A 37 2.86 -5.46 7.64
CA THR A 37 3.18 -5.76 6.24
C THR A 37 4.13 -6.96 6.10
N THR A 38 5.11 -7.08 7.01
CA THR A 38 6.03 -8.21 7.04
C THR A 38 5.34 -9.50 7.51
N ALA A 39 4.44 -9.39 8.48
CA ALA A 39 3.65 -10.52 8.97
C ALA A 39 2.73 -11.06 7.87
N ILE A 40 2.02 -10.20 7.14
CA ILE A 40 1.22 -10.61 5.97
C ILE A 40 2.10 -11.40 4.99
N ARG A 41 3.26 -10.86 4.61
CA ARG A 41 4.13 -11.52 3.63
C ARG A 41 4.69 -12.86 4.13
N LYS A 42 4.83 -13.05 5.44
CA LYS A 42 5.36 -14.28 6.06
C LYS A 42 4.28 -15.34 6.30
N TYR A 43 3.08 -14.93 6.70
CA TYR A 43 2.02 -15.84 7.14
C TYR A 43 0.97 -16.13 6.07
N LEU A 44 1.03 -15.44 4.92
CA LEU A 44 0.15 -15.68 3.79
C LEU A 44 0.92 -16.49 2.73
N PRO A 45 0.86 -17.85 2.77
CA PRO A 45 1.48 -18.69 1.75
C PRO A 45 0.82 -18.47 0.38
N ASP A 46 1.60 -18.68 -0.70
CA ASP A 46 1.21 -18.48 -2.11
C ASP A 46 -0.01 -19.30 -2.57
N ASP A 47 -0.55 -20.19 -1.73
CA ASP A 47 -1.66 -21.07 -2.07
C ASP A 47 -3.03 -20.51 -1.63
N ALA A 48 -3.87 -20.32 -2.65
CA ALA A 48 -5.28 -19.92 -2.63
C ALA A 48 -5.55 -18.46 -2.22
N GLY A 49 -5.76 -17.58 -3.22
CA GLY A 49 -6.29 -16.21 -3.06
C GLY A 49 -7.61 -16.09 -2.26
N MET A 50 -8.27 -17.22 -1.98
CA MET A 50 -9.41 -17.32 -1.06
C MET A 50 -9.03 -16.99 0.40
N SER A 51 -7.80 -17.31 0.84
CA SER A 51 -7.34 -17.02 2.20
C SER A 51 -7.13 -15.52 2.45
N VAL A 52 -6.62 -14.80 1.44
CA VAL A 52 -6.40 -13.35 1.47
C VAL A 52 -7.72 -12.59 1.57
N SER A 53 -8.71 -13.00 0.76
CA SER A 53 -10.04 -12.38 0.77
C SER A 53 -10.77 -12.61 2.11
N LEU A 54 -10.67 -13.82 2.68
CA LEU A 54 -11.26 -14.10 4.00
C LEU A 54 -10.57 -13.32 5.13
N PHE A 55 -9.24 -13.21 5.09
CA PHE A 55 -8.46 -12.45 6.07
C PHE A 55 -8.85 -10.97 6.05
N PHE A 56 -8.83 -10.32 4.87
CA PHE A 56 -9.22 -8.92 4.75
C PHE A 56 -10.71 -8.69 5.03
N GLY A 57 -11.59 -9.66 4.72
CA GLY A 57 -13.00 -9.62 5.12
C GLY A 57 -13.18 -9.62 6.64
N PHE A 58 -12.41 -10.43 7.37
CA PHE A 58 -12.45 -10.45 8.83
C PHE A 58 -11.84 -9.18 9.44
N VAL A 59 -10.73 -8.68 8.90
CA VAL A 59 -10.12 -7.40 9.30
C VAL A 59 -11.08 -6.23 9.06
N GLY A 60 -11.81 -6.23 7.94
CA GLY A 60 -12.83 -5.24 7.64
C GLY A 60 -14.02 -5.31 8.62
N LEU A 61 -14.51 -6.51 8.94
CA LEU A 61 -15.57 -6.71 9.91
C LEU A 61 -15.15 -6.28 11.33
N PHE A 62 -13.95 -6.66 11.74
CA PHE A 62 -13.38 -6.25 13.03
C PHE A 62 -13.24 -4.73 13.10
N SER A 63 -12.72 -4.12 12.02
CA SER A 63 -12.62 -2.66 11.90
C SER A 63 -13.99 -2.02 12.02
N LEU A 64 -15.03 -2.54 11.34
CA LEU A 64 -16.40 -2.01 11.44
C LEU A 64 -16.92 -2.03 12.88
N ILE A 65 -16.75 -3.15 13.60
CA ILE A 65 -17.20 -3.28 15.00
C ILE A 65 -16.44 -2.30 15.90
N VAL A 66 -15.11 -2.27 15.81
CA VAL A 66 -14.28 -1.40 16.66
C VAL A 66 -14.55 0.07 16.36
N LEU A 67 -14.53 0.48 15.09
CA LEU A 67 -14.84 1.87 14.71
C LEU A 67 -16.26 2.26 15.09
N SER A 68 -17.22 1.34 14.99
CA SER A 68 -18.60 1.60 15.41
C SER A 68 -18.67 1.89 16.91
N ILE A 69 -17.96 1.14 17.74
CA ILE A 69 -17.86 1.40 19.19
C ILE A 69 -17.23 2.77 19.45
N PHE A 70 -16.10 3.08 18.79
CA PHE A 70 -15.45 4.39 18.93
C PHE A 70 -16.38 5.53 18.50
N CYS A 71 -17.07 5.40 17.37
CA CYS A 71 -18.03 6.40 16.87
C CYS A 71 -19.16 6.66 17.90
N ILE A 72 -19.69 5.61 18.52
CA ILE A 72 -20.68 5.73 19.59
C ILE A 72 -20.09 6.46 20.80
N VAL A 73 -18.89 6.08 21.25
CA VAL A 73 -18.21 6.71 22.40
C VAL A 73 -17.93 8.19 22.14
N PHE A 74 -17.47 8.55 20.95
CA PHE A 74 -17.21 9.94 20.55
C PHE A 74 -18.51 10.76 20.48
N ASN A 75 -19.60 10.15 20.04
CA ASN A 75 -20.91 10.79 20.04
C ASN A 75 -21.43 11.05 21.46
N TYR A 76 -21.26 10.09 22.38
CA TYR A 76 -21.63 10.27 23.80
C TYR A 76 -20.77 11.32 24.53
N THR A 77 -19.49 11.43 24.16
CA THR A 77 -18.57 12.39 24.77
C THR A 77 -18.76 13.81 24.21
N GLY A 78 -19.57 13.98 23.16
CA GLY A 78 -19.89 15.29 22.56
C GLY A 78 -18.72 15.94 21.81
N VAL A 79 -17.62 15.20 21.60
CA VAL A 79 -16.42 15.66 20.88
C VAL A 79 -16.70 15.71 19.38
N GLU A 80 -17.50 14.76 18.85
CA GLU A 80 -18.01 14.78 17.48
C GLU A 80 -19.54 14.69 17.49
N SER A 81 -20.22 15.78 17.09
CA SER A 81 -21.66 15.78 16.95
C SER A 81 -22.06 15.18 15.60
N LEU A 82 -22.70 14.01 15.64
CA LEU A 82 -23.30 13.35 14.47
C LEU A 82 -24.60 14.04 14.00
N GLN A 83 -25.04 15.12 14.66
CA GLN A 83 -26.32 15.80 14.37
C GLN A 83 -26.27 16.64 13.07
N GLY A 84 -25.07 16.89 12.52
CA GLY A 84 -24.88 17.60 11.25
C GLY A 84 -24.68 16.70 10.02
N LEU A 85 -24.78 15.38 10.16
CA LEU A 85 -24.54 14.46 9.04
C LEU A 85 -25.75 14.40 8.09
N THR A 86 -25.66 15.11 6.97
CA THR A 86 -26.58 14.95 5.84
C THR A 86 -26.44 13.54 5.25
N TRP A 87 -27.53 12.99 4.73
CA TRP A 87 -27.55 11.65 4.10
C TRP A 87 -26.54 11.51 2.95
N GLU A 88 -26.24 12.61 2.26
CA GLU A 88 -25.21 12.68 1.22
C GLU A 88 -23.78 12.49 1.76
N ILE A 89 -23.47 13.09 2.91
CA ILE A 89 -22.16 12.95 3.58
C ILE A 89 -21.98 11.51 4.05
N VAL A 90 -23.04 10.91 4.61
CA VAL A 90 -23.03 9.48 5.00
C VAL A 90 -22.78 8.59 3.78
N GLY A 91 -23.44 8.87 2.65
CA GLY A 91 -23.23 8.15 1.40
C GLY A 91 -21.79 8.28 0.88
N LEU A 92 -21.25 9.49 0.87
CA LEU A 92 -19.86 9.74 0.46
C LEU A 92 -18.86 9.06 1.41
N LEU A 93 -19.10 9.10 2.73
CA LEU A 93 -18.26 8.42 3.71
C LEU A 93 -18.30 6.91 3.54
N PHE A 94 -19.46 6.34 3.24
CA PHE A 94 -19.60 4.92 2.96
C PHE A 94 -18.85 4.51 1.69
N VAL A 95 -19.01 5.28 0.60
CA VAL A 95 -18.31 5.03 -0.67
C VAL A 95 -16.80 5.18 -0.49
N GLN A 96 -16.35 6.22 0.19
CA GLN A 96 -14.93 6.45 0.51
C GLN A 96 -14.38 5.32 1.38
N GLY A 97 -15.09 4.92 2.43
CA GLY A 97 -14.67 3.81 3.29
C GLY A 97 -14.59 2.49 2.54
N LEU A 98 -15.56 2.19 1.68
CA LEU A 98 -15.59 0.93 0.94
C LEU A 98 -14.52 0.88 -0.15
N LEU A 99 -14.42 1.93 -0.98
CA LEU A 99 -13.51 1.95 -2.13
C LEU A 99 -12.07 2.30 -1.74
N ASN A 100 -11.87 3.31 -0.90
CA ASN A 100 -10.53 3.79 -0.55
C ASN A 100 -9.89 3.03 0.61
N ASN A 101 -10.68 2.44 1.51
CA ASN A 101 -10.12 1.65 2.62
C ASN A 101 -10.14 0.16 2.25
N VAL A 102 -11.32 -0.46 2.23
CA VAL A 102 -11.45 -1.92 2.12
C VAL A 102 -10.92 -2.45 0.78
N LEU A 103 -11.40 -1.87 -0.33
CA LEU A 103 -11.02 -2.33 -1.67
C LEU A 103 -9.55 -2.00 -1.97
N ALA A 104 -9.10 -0.79 -1.64
CA ALA A 104 -7.72 -0.38 -1.88
C ALA A 104 -6.70 -1.23 -1.10
N ASP A 105 -6.96 -1.51 0.18
CA ASP A 105 -6.09 -2.35 1.01
C ASP A 105 -6.02 -3.80 0.49
N TYR A 106 -7.16 -4.33 0.04
CA TYR A 106 -7.20 -5.65 -0.60
C TYR A 106 -6.39 -5.67 -1.91
N LEU A 107 -6.60 -4.71 -2.81
CA LEU A 107 -5.85 -4.60 -4.06
C LEU A 107 -4.36 -4.42 -3.81
N TRP A 108 -4.00 -3.64 -2.79
CA TRP A 108 -2.62 -3.44 -2.37
C TRP A 108 -1.98 -4.74 -1.88
N ALA A 109 -2.66 -5.51 -1.03
CA ALA A 109 -2.15 -6.78 -0.54
C ALA A 109 -1.99 -7.81 -1.68
N VAL A 110 -2.97 -7.88 -2.58
CA VAL A 110 -2.91 -8.68 -3.80
C VAL A 110 -1.72 -8.25 -4.67
N ALA A 111 -1.52 -6.95 -4.88
CA ALA A 111 -0.38 -6.44 -5.65
C ALA A 111 0.97 -6.83 -5.03
N ILE A 112 1.08 -6.82 -3.69
CA ILE A 112 2.30 -7.25 -2.99
C ILE A 112 2.62 -8.71 -3.26
N MET A 113 1.61 -9.59 -3.24
CA MET A 113 1.80 -11.01 -3.56
C MET A 113 2.29 -11.21 -4.99
N TYR A 114 1.73 -10.46 -5.96
CA TYR A 114 2.06 -10.64 -7.38
C TYR A 114 3.31 -9.89 -7.87
N THR A 115 3.74 -8.79 -7.22
CA THR A 115 4.81 -7.90 -7.76
C THR A 115 5.91 -7.49 -6.78
N SER A 116 5.89 -7.97 -5.53
CA SER A 116 6.77 -7.54 -4.42
C SER A 116 6.39 -6.19 -3.81
N THR A 117 6.66 -6.06 -2.51
CA THR A 117 6.40 -4.85 -1.70
C THR A 117 7.00 -3.58 -2.31
N THR A 118 8.17 -3.68 -2.95
CA THR A 118 8.84 -2.52 -3.59
C THR A 118 7.98 -1.90 -4.69
N THR A 119 7.41 -2.72 -5.57
CA THR A 119 6.56 -2.24 -6.68
C THR A 119 5.26 -1.63 -6.16
N ALA A 120 4.66 -2.22 -5.11
CA ALA A 120 3.45 -1.68 -4.49
C ALA A 120 3.67 -0.30 -3.84
N THR A 121 4.79 -0.11 -3.12
CA THR A 121 5.13 1.20 -2.52
C THR A 121 5.38 2.28 -3.58
N ILE A 122 5.94 1.90 -4.73
CA ILE A 122 6.11 2.80 -5.87
C ILE A 122 4.75 3.25 -6.43
N GLY A 123 3.77 2.35 -6.49
CA GLY A 123 2.38 2.68 -6.86
C GLY A 123 1.75 3.71 -5.92
N LEU A 124 1.92 3.55 -4.61
CA LEU A 124 1.43 4.51 -3.61
C LEU A 124 2.10 5.89 -3.72
N SER A 125 3.35 5.95 -4.21
CA SER A 125 4.04 7.22 -4.43
C SER A 125 3.49 7.97 -5.66
N LEU A 126 2.92 7.24 -6.63
CA LEU A 126 2.30 7.83 -7.83
C LEU A 126 0.96 8.52 -7.52
N THR A 127 0.32 8.19 -6.39
CA THR A 127 -0.94 8.80 -5.97
C THR A 127 -0.83 10.30 -5.75
N VAL A 128 0.33 10.80 -5.29
CA VAL A 128 0.56 12.23 -5.04
C VAL A 128 0.54 13.07 -6.33
N PRO A 129 1.36 12.78 -7.36
CA PRO A 129 1.29 13.52 -8.62
C PRO A 129 -0.06 13.34 -9.31
N MET A 130 -0.72 12.18 -9.16
CA MET A 130 -2.07 11.95 -9.68
C MET A 130 -3.10 12.86 -8.97
N ALA A 131 -3.02 13.00 -7.65
CA ALA A 131 -3.89 13.91 -6.90
C ALA A 131 -3.73 15.37 -7.36
N ILE A 132 -2.49 15.84 -7.53
CA ILE A 132 -2.22 17.20 -8.06
C ILE A 132 -2.81 17.37 -9.47
N PHE A 133 -2.71 16.34 -10.31
CA PHE A 133 -3.28 16.36 -11.66
C PHE A 133 -4.82 16.36 -11.63
N SER A 134 -5.42 15.58 -10.72
CA SER A 134 -6.86 15.55 -10.48
C SER A 134 -7.38 16.91 -9.99
N ASP A 135 -6.68 17.55 -9.05
CA ASP A 135 -7.07 18.87 -8.55
C ASP A 135 -6.99 19.95 -9.63
N TRP A 136 -6.01 19.85 -10.53
CA TRP A 136 -5.91 20.77 -11.66
C TRP A 136 -7.07 20.61 -12.65
N ILE A 137 -7.52 19.38 -12.92
CA ILE A 137 -8.59 19.11 -13.91
C ILE A 137 -10.00 19.32 -13.33
N VAL A 138 -10.23 18.97 -12.06
CA VAL A 138 -11.56 19.00 -11.43
C VAL A 138 -11.84 20.32 -10.74
N ASN A 139 -10.85 20.90 -10.06
CA ASN A 139 -11.03 22.09 -9.23
C ASN A 139 -10.50 23.38 -9.90
N ASP A 140 -9.90 23.30 -11.10
CA ASP A 140 -9.26 24.41 -11.83
C ASP A 140 -8.20 25.18 -10.97
N ILE A 141 -7.68 24.51 -9.93
CA ILE A 141 -6.68 25.08 -9.04
C ILE A 141 -5.34 25.02 -9.77
N LYS A 142 -4.79 26.18 -10.14
CA LYS A 142 -3.48 26.26 -10.79
C LYS A 142 -2.39 25.87 -9.79
N PRO A 143 -1.68 24.75 -10.00
CA PRO A 143 -0.60 24.37 -9.09
C PRO A 143 0.49 25.44 -9.12
N GLY A 144 0.95 25.85 -7.93
CA GLY A 144 2.09 26.75 -7.82
C GLY A 144 3.37 26.16 -8.43
N TYR A 145 4.35 27.01 -8.72
CA TYR A 145 5.62 26.58 -9.32
C TYR A 145 6.34 25.48 -8.52
N ILE A 146 6.27 25.53 -7.18
CA ILE A 146 6.92 24.55 -6.29
C ILE A 146 6.21 23.19 -6.33
N THR A 147 4.87 23.17 -6.36
CA THR A 147 4.08 21.93 -6.47
C THR A 147 4.28 21.26 -7.82
N PHE A 148 4.43 22.05 -8.88
CA PHE A 148 4.73 21.53 -10.22
C PHE A 148 6.12 20.87 -10.27
N ILE A 149 7.15 21.53 -9.75
CA ILE A 149 8.52 20.97 -9.68
C ILE A 149 8.54 19.70 -8.81
N SER A 150 7.82 19.70 -7.68
CA SER A 150 7.75 18.55 -6.78
C SER A 150 7.07 17.35 -7.45
N SER A 151 5.96 17.58 -8.16
CA SER A 151 5.27 16.55 -8.94
C SER A 151 6.17 15.96 -10.04
N ALA A 152 6.86 16.83 -10.80
CA ALA A 152 7.81 16.40 -11.83
C ALA A 152 8.98 15.57 -11.26
N LEU A 153 9.49 15.94 -10.09
CA LEU A 153 10.57 15.21 -9.41
C LEU A 153 10.12 13.83 -8.91
N VAL A 154 8.89 13.72 -8.40
CA VAL A 154 8.30 12.43 -7.98
C VAL A 154 8.07 11.53 -9.19
N LEU A 155 7.54 12.06 -10.29
CA LEU A 155 7.37 11.31 -11.55
C LEU A 155 8.71 10.85 -12.13
N GLY A 156 9.74 11.72 -12.14
CA GLY A 156 11.08 11.35 -12.56
C GLY A 156 11.68 10.22 -11.72
N GLY A 157 11.57 10.33 -10.39
CA GLY A 157 12.02 9.29 -9.47
C GLY A 157 11.28 7.96 -9.66
N PHE A 158 9.96 8.01 -9.90
CA PHE A 158 9.15 6.84 -10.21
C PHE A 158 9.63 6.13 -11.47
N VAL A 159 9.89 6.85 -12.57
CA VAL A 159 10.34 6.26 -13.84
C VAL A 159 11.69 5.57 -13.66
N VAL A 160 12.64 6.20 -12.96
CA VAL A 160 13.96 5.60 -12.68
C VAL A 160 13.79 4.32 -11.88
N LEU A 161 13.03 4.36 -10.78
CA LEU A 161 12.78 3.17 -9.95
C LEU A 161 12.07 2.06 -10.72
N ALA A 162 11.07 2.39 -11.53
CA ALA A 162 10.34 1.41 -12.34
C ALA A 162 11.25 0.72 -13.37
N VAL A 163 12.18 1.47 -13.99
CA VAL A 163 13.16 0.90 -14.92
C VAL A 163 14.19 0.04 -14.19
N THR A 164 14.71 0.51 -13.05
CA THR A 164 15.69 -0.23 -12.25
C THR A 164 15.10 -1.53 -11.70
N THR A 165 13.90 -1.47 -11.12
CA THR A 165 13.20 -2.65 -10.60
C THR A 165 12.99 -3.68 -11.72
N ARG A 166 12.53 -3.26 -12.92
CA ARG A 166 12.39 -4.19 -14.06
C ARG A 166 13.72 -4.80 -14.50
N LYS A 167 14.81 -4.05 -14.47
CA LYS A 167 16.15 -4.56 -14.81
C LYS A 167 16.64 -5.59 -13.79
N GLU A 168 16.42 -5.36 -12.50
CA GLU A 168 16.77 -6.30 -11.43
C GLU A 168 15.98 -7.61 -11.56
N GLN A 169 14.66 -7.53 -11.78
CA GLN A 169 13.82 -8.72 -11.98
C GLN A 169 14.26 -9.52 -13.23
N LEU A 170 14.62 -8.83 -14.32
CA LEU A 170 15.10 -9.48 -15.54
C LEU A 170 16.49 -10.10 -15.38
N SER A 171 17.35 -9.50 -14.54
CA SER A 171 18.70 -10.00 -14.27
C SER A 171 18.66 -11.22 -13.34
N ALA A 172 17.82 -11.19 -12.31
CA ALA A 172 17.56 -12.33 -11.43
C ALA A 172 16.96 -13.52 -12.20
N GLY A 173 16.01 -13.25 -13.13
CA GLY A 173 15.46 -14.30 -13.99
C GLY A 173 16.50 -14.91 -14.94
N LYS A 174 17.44 -14.11 -15.46
CA LYS A 174 18.54 -14.61 -16.32
C LYS A 174 19.59 -15.41 -15.55
N GLU A 175 19.92 -15.03 -14.33
CA GLU A 175 20.80 -15.83 -13.46
C GLU A 175 20.14 -17.17 -13.06
N GLN A 176 18.83 -17.16 -12.85
CA GLN A 176 18.07 -18.37 -12.53
C GLN A 176 17.90 -19.29 -13.74
N ASP A 177 17.70 -18.75 -14.95
CA ASP A 177 17.72 -19.52 -16.21
C ASP A 177 19.13 -20.02 -16.57
N ALA A 178 20.18 -19.23 -16.31
CA ALA A 178 21.57 -19.68 -16.49
C ALA A 178 21.92 -20.80 -15.50
N SER A 179 21.52 -20.66 -14.24
CA SER A 179 21.67 -21.71 -13.21
C SER A 179 20.86 -22.97 -13.52
N ASN A 180 19.65 -22.86 -14.08
CA ASN A 180 18.85 -24.01 -14.50
C ASN A 180 19.40 -24.68 -15.77
N THR A 181 20.19 -23.95 -16.57
CA THR A 181 20.86 -24.49 -17.77
C THR A 181 22.20 -25.15 -17.41
N GLU A 182 22.89 -24.69 -16.36
CA GLU A 182 24.15 -25.27 -15.87
C GLU A 182 23.97 -26.46 -14.91
N ILE A 183 22.80 -26.59 -14.25
CA ILE A 183 22.46 -27.80 -13.50
C ILE A 183 21.66 -28.71 -14.42
N PRO A 184 22.27 -29.76 -15.03
CA PRO A 184 21.46 -30.76 -15.72
C PRO A 184 20.50 -31.34 -14.69
N SER A 185 19.20 -31.29 -15.00
CA SER A 185 18.14 -31.91 -14.21
C SER A 185 18.64 -33.25 -13.65
N PRO A 186 18.69 -33.44 -12.33
CA PRO A 186 18.97 -34.76 -11.80
C PRO A 186 17.81 -35.63 -12.27
N LYS A 187 18.07 -36.49 -13.26
CA LYS A 187 17.16 -37.58 -13.59
C LYS A 187 16.89 -38.28 -12.27
N SER A 188 15.68 -38.13 -11.75
CA SER A 188 15.24 -38.82 -10.54
C SER A 188 15.57 -40.30 -10.71
N PRO A 189 16.41 -40.90 -9.85
CA PRO A 189 16.73 -42.32 -9.91
C PRO A 189 15.47 -43.21 -9.73
N ALA A 190 14.36 -42.62 -9.28
CA ALA A 190 13.12 -43.35 -8.99
C ALA A 190 12.34 -43.78 -10.23
N THR A 191 12.58 -43.18 -11.41
CA THR A 191 11.77 -43.50 -12.61
C THR A 191 12.34 -44.66 -13.44
N GLN A 192 13.63 -45.02 -13.28
CA GLN A 192 14.23 -46.12 -14.06
C GLN A 192 13.95 -47.54 -13.53
N TYR A 193 13.50 -47.70 -12.29
CA TYR A 193 13.20 -49.04 -11.76
C TYR A 193 11.81 -49.58 -12.14
N ARG A 194 10.91 -48.71 -12.66
CA ARG A 194 9.52 -49.09 -12.97
C ARG A 194 9.29 -49.57 -14.41
N MET A 195 10.34 -49.63 -15.24
CA MET A 195 10.24 -50.05 -16.65
C MET A 195 11.11 -51.25 -17.03
N SER A 196 11.66 -52.00 -16.05
CA SER A 196 12.41 -53.26 -16.32
C SER A 196 11.71 -54.53 -15.85
N LYS A 197 10.43 -54.42 -15.46
CA LYS A 197 9.58 -55.56 -15.10
C LYS A 197 8.22 -55.43 -15.77
N GLU A 198 8.20 -55.56 -17.08
CA GLU A 198 7.12 -56.23 -17.83
C GLU A 198 7.75 -57.00 -18.99
#